data_AF-A0A839J850-F1
#
_entry.id   AF-A0A839J850-F1
#
_cell.length_a   1.000
_cell.length_b   1.000
_cell.length_c   1.000
_cell.angle_alpha   90.00
_cell.angle_beta   90.00
_cell.angle_gamma   90.00
#
_symmetry.space_group_name_H-M   'P 1'
#
loop_
_entity.id
_entity.type
_entity.pdbx_description
1 polymer ?
#
loop_
_entity_poly.entity_id
_entity_poly.type
_entity_poly.pdbx_seq_one_letter_code
_entity_poly.pdbx_strand_id
1 'polypeptide(L)'
;MFLVTGDSVTHTEDHWARRSHWAGGRRQLTFHLVFDGTGMAHATAPVRHAIDGVEALDAVPPPWLHLTLTPIGFTDEVDPDAAAAVAEDVFEGAFHPHVSLAYANRAAPITDVAGALADPAREASGVEVRPTLAHLEQTCADHLYSWRVLRTTG
;
A
#
# COMPACT_ATOMS: atom_id res chain seq x y z
N MET A 1 15.59 0.78 -8.83
CA MET A 1 14.46 -0.15 -8.60
C MET A 1 14.76 -1.40 -9.39
N PHE A 2 15.13 -2.50 -8.73
CA PHE A 2 15.34 -3.78 -9.41
C PHE A 2 14.05 -4.58 -9.27
N LEU A 3 13.34 -4.78 -10.39
CA LEU A 3 12.30 -5.81 -10.43
C LEU A 3 13.03 -7.15 -10.39
N VAL A 4 12.94 -7.87 -9.27
CA VAL A 4 13.39 -9.27 -9.23
C VAL A 4 12.25 -10.11 -9.76
N THR A 5 12.19 -10.30 -11.08
CA THR A 5 11.36 -11.33 -11.70
C THR A 5 12.09 -12.65 -11.52
N GLY A 6 11.62 -13.55 -10.65
CA GLY A 6 12.09 -14.93 -10.71
C GLY A 6 11.70 -15.52 -12.07
N ASP A 7 12.58 -16.32 -12.68
CA ASP A 7 12.37 -16.93 -14.02
C ASP A 7 11.08 -17.76 -14.14
N SER A 8 10.40 -18.04 -13.02
CA SER A 8 9.14 -18.78 -12.94
C SER A 8 7.87 -17.93 -12.95
N VAL A 9 7.96 -16.61 -12.74
CA VAL A 9 6.78 -15.75 -12.67
C VAL A 9 6.46 -15.24 -14.07
N THR A 10 5.45 -15.82 -14.72
CA THR A 10 5.05 -15.45 -16.08
C THR A 10 3.86 -14.50 -16.13
N HIS A 11 3.03 -14.49 -15.08
CA HIS A 11 1.80 -13.72 -15.01
C HIS A 11 1.62 -13.08 -13.62
N THR A 12 0.93 -11.94 -13.59
CA THR A 12 0.33 -11.40 -12.37
C THR A 12 -0.91 -12.20 -11.98
N GLU A 13 -1.38 -11.99 -10.75
CA GLU A 13 -2.67 -12.49 -10.28
C GLU A 13 -3.55 -11.30 -9.91
N ASP A 14 -4.87 -11.46 -10.06
CA ASP A 14 -5.83 -10.45 -9.63
C ASP A 14 -5.81 -10.32 -8.09
N HIS A 15 -5.36 -9.16 -7.62
CA HIS A 15 -5.28 -8.80 -6.22
C HIS A 15 -6.65 -8.68 -5.52
N TRP A 16 -7.70 -8.38 -6.29
CA TRP A 16 -9.06 -8.19 -5.79
C TRP A 16 -9.84 -9.49 -5.72
N ALA A 17 -9.52 -10.47 -6.57
CA ALA A 17 -10.21 -11.77 -6.65
C ALA A 17 -10.18 -12.58 -5.34
N ARG A 18 -9.22 -12.36 -4.44
CA ARG A 18 -9.04 -13.16 -3.21
C ARG A 18 -9.68 -12.57 -1.94
N ARG A 19 -10.53 -11.56 -2.06
CA ARG A 19 -10.94 -10.73 -0.90
C ARG A 19 -12.32 -11.01 -0.34
N SER A 20 -12.68 -12.29 -0.17
CA SER A 20 -13.91 -12.66 0.56
C SER A 20 -14.00 -12.05 1.97
N HIS A 21 -12.86 -11.83 2.62
CA HIS A 21 -12.78 -11.27 3.97
C HIS A 21 -13.15 -9.77 4.07
N TRP A 22 -13.17 -9.03 2.95
CA TRP A 22 -13.60 -7.61 2.90
C TRP A 22 -15.08 -7.43 2.53
N ALA A 23 -15.82 -8.51 2.28
CA ALA A 23 -17.22 -8.45 1.91
C ALA A 23 -18.06 -7.71 2.97
N GLY A 24 -19.08 -6.96 2.53
CA GLY A 24 -20.02 -6.30 3.44
C GLY A 24 -19.55 -4.96 4.01
N GLY A 25 -18.51 -4.32 3.45
CA GLY A 25 -18.06 -2.99 3.88
C GLY A 25 -17.35 -2.98 5.23
N ARG A 26 -16.73 -4.12 5.59
CA ARG A 26 -15.99 -4.31 6.84
C ARG A 26 -14.81 -3.35 6.92
N ARG A 27 -14.43 -3.04 8.16
CA ARG A 27 -13.35 -2.12 8.48
C ARG A 27 -12.25 -2.88 9.20
N GLN A 28 -11.00 -2.62 8.85
CA GLN A 28 -9.86 -3.23 9.52
C GLN A 28 -9.08 -2.17 10.28
N LEU A 29 -8.71 -2.49 11.52
CA LEU A 29 -7.73 -1.71 12.27
C LEU A 29 -6.34 -2.15 11.83
N THR A 30 -5.53 -1.18 11.44
CA THR A 30 -4.15 -1.39 11.03
C THR A 30 -3.30 -0.18 11.37
N PHE A 31 -1.99 -0.36 11.35
CA PHE A 31 -1.04 0.74 11.36
C PHE A 31 -0.43 0.89 9.98
N HIS A 32 -0.28 2.13 9.53
CA HIS A 32 0.56 2.47 8.38
C HIS A 32 1.59 3.52 8.80
N LEU A 33 2.75 3.55 8.15
CA LEU A 33 3.52 4.79 8.10
C LEU A 33 3.02 5.60 6.90
N VAL A 34 2.52 6.79 7.17
CA VAL A 34 2.00 7.71 6.16
C VAL A 34 3.01 8.83 5.90
N PHE A 35 2.91 9.45 4.73
CA PHE A 35 3.82 10.51 4.30
C PHE A 35 3.08 11.84 4.22
N ASP A 36 3.81 12.95 4.33
CA ASP A 36 3.29 14.20 3.79
C ASP A 36 3.02 14.03 2.29
N GLY A 37 1.89 14.58 1.83
CA GLY A 37 1.36 14.26 0.51
C GLY A 37 2.22 14.79 -0.65
N THR A 38 3.18 15.68 -0.41
CA THR A 38 3.93 16.36 -1.49
C THR A 38 5.24 15.65 -1.83
N GLY A 39 6.05 15.28 -0.84
CA GLY A 39 7.35 14.65 -1.08
C GLY A 39 7.20 13.27 -1.72
N MET A 40 6.33 12.43 -1.13
CA MET A 40 6.12 11.08 -1.65
C MET A 40 5.38 11.06 -2.99
N ALA A 41 4.43 11.97 -3.20
CA ALA A 41 3.76 12.09 -4.50
C ALA A 41 4.74 12.49 -5.61
N HIS A 42 5.66 13.42 -5.32
CA HIS A 42 6.70 13.81 -6.28
C HIS A 42 7.66 12.65 -6.55
N ALA A 43 8.13 11.97 -5.51
CA ALA A 43 9.05 10.84 -5.62
C ALA A 43 8.45 9.68 -6.44
N THR A 44 7.15 9.43 -6.29
CA THR A 44 6.45 8.34 -6.99
C THR A 44 5.87 8.76 -8.33
N ALA A 45 5.84 10.05 -8.66
CA ALA A 45 5.25 10.57 -9.90
C ALA A 45 5.77 9.87 -11.17
N PRO A 46 7.09 9.61 -11.33
CA PRO A 46 7.58 8.92 -12.52
C PRO A 46 7.03 7.50 -12.65
N VAL A 47 6.99 6.74 -11.54
CA VAL A 47 6.44 5.36 -11.54
C VAL A 47 4.95 5.41 -11.81
N ARG A 48 4.24 6.31 -11.12
CA ARG A 48 2.80 6.49 -11.25
C ARG A 48 2.40 6.87 -12.68
N HIS A 49 3.18 7.72 -13.34
CA HIS A 49 2.97 8.08 -14.74
C HIS A 49 3.12 6.88 -15.69
N ALA A 50 4.08 5.97 -15.47
CA ALA A 50 4.24 4.84 -16.40
C ALA A 50 3.24 3.71 -16.18
N ILE A 51 2.71 3.56 -14.96
CA ILE A 51 1.62 2.62 -14.73
C ILE A 51 0.27 3.21 -15.16
N ASP A 52 0.17 4.55 -15.26
CA ASP A 52 -0.99 5.24 -15.81
C ASP A 52 -1.15 4.87 -17.30
N GLY A 53 -2.18 4.07 -17.60
CA GLY A 53 -2.41 3.51 -18.94
C GLY A 53 -2.08 2.01 -19.07
N VAL A 54 -1.47 1.39 -18.05
CA VAL A 54 -1.40 -0.08 -17.96
C VAL A 54 -2.73 -0.57 -17.40
N GLU A 55 -3.63 -1.00 -18.28
CA GLU A 55 -4.98 -1.42 -17.89
C GLU A 55 -4.96 -2.51 -16.80
N ALA A 56 -3.89 -3.31 -16.69
CA ALA A 56 -3.72 -4.40 -15.71
C ALA A 56 -3.38 -3.95 -14.29
N LEU A 57 -3.21 -2.65 -14.07
CA LEU A 57 -2.80 -2.08 -12.79
C LEU A 57 -3.79 -1.02 -12.34
N ASP A 58 -4.16 -1.08 -11.06
CA ASP A 58 -4.85 0.02 -10.40
C ASP A 58 -3.79 0.86 -9.65
N ALA A 59 -3.57 2.08 -10.14
CA ALA A 59 -2.61 3.01 -9.55
C ALA A 59 -3.14 3.56 -8.21
N VAL A 60 -2.35 3.45 -7.15
CA VAL A 60 -2.73 3.98 -5.83
C VAL A 60 -2.74 5.52 -5.87
N PRO A 61 -3.84 6.20 -5.48
CA PRO A 61 -3.89 7.66 -5.39
C PRO A 61 -2.92 8.20 -4.33
N PRO A 62 -2.35 9.42 -4.51
CA PRO A 62 -1.34 9.95 -3.58
C PRO A 62 -1.75 10.01 -2.11
N PRO A 63 -2.99 10.38 -1.73
CA PRO A 63 -3.43 10.35 -0.34
C PRO A 63 -3.38 8.96 0.30
N TRP A 64 -3.35 7.91 -0.53
CA TRP A 64 -3.37 6.51 -0.12
C TRP A 64 -2.02 5.79 -0.29
N LEU A 65 -0.95 6.55 -0.57
CA LEU A 65 0.42 6.03 -0.52
C LEU A 65 0.85 5.84 0.93
N HIS A 66 1.36 4.66 1.25
CA HIS A 66 1.72 4.32 2.62
C HIS A 66 2.75 3.20 2.67
N LEU A 67 3.41 3.08 3.82
CA LEU A 67 4.08 1.85 4.21
C LEU A 67 3.12 1.01 5.05
N THR A 68 2.84 -0.21 4.59
CA THR A 68 1.93 -1.10 5.29
C THR A 68 2.66 -1.77 6.47
N LEU A 69 2.00 -1.78 7.63
CA LEU A 69 2.43 -2.52 8.81
C LEU A 69 1.48 -3.69 9.06
N THR A 70 1.77 -4.48 10.10
CA THR A 70 0.91 -5.61 10.47
C THR A 70 -0.48 -5.11 10.88
N PRO A 71 -1.57 -5.63 10.28
CA PRO A 71 -2.92 -5.29 10.71
C PRO A 71 -3.25 -5.91 12.07
N ILE A 72 -4.11 -5.24 12.85
CA ILE A 72 -4.62 -5.75 14.13
C ILE A 72 -5.73 -6.78 13.88
N GLY A 73 -6.68 -6.45 12.99
CA GLY A 73 -7.84 -7.28 12.70
C GLY A 73 -9.07 -6.46 12.30
N PHE A 74 -10.16 -7.14 11.94
CA PHE A 74 -11.41 -6.46 11.58
C PHE A 74 -12.15 -5.94 12.82
N THR A 75 -12.76 -4.76 12.71
CA THR A 75 -13.44 -4.08 13.83
C THR A 75 -14.61 -4.87 14.43
N ASP A 76 -15.17 -5.82 13.67
CA ASP A 76 -16.25 -6.72 14.09
C ASP A 76 -15.73 -8.05 14.67
N GLU A 77 -14.42 -8.30 14.63
CA GLU A 77 -13.77 -9.52 15.13
C GLU A 77 -12.85 -9.28 16.33
N VAL A 78 -12.41 -8.03 16.54
CA VAL A 78 -11.47 -7.68 17.62
C VAL A 78 -12.18 -7.03 18.80
N ASP A 79 -11.73 -7.39 20.01
CA ASP A 79 -12.12 -6.68 21.22
C ASP A 79 -11.54 -5.24 21.19
N PRO A 80 -12.37 -4.19 21.37
CA PRO A 80 -11.90 -2.81 21.28
C PRO A 80 -10.84 -2.42 22.30
N ASP A 81 -10.91 -2.95 23.53
CA ASP A 81 -9.98 -2.61 24.60
C ASP A 81 -8.63 -3.30 24.36
N ALA A 82 -8.65 -4.54 23.88
CA ALA A 82 -7.43 -5.24 23.47
C ALA A 82 -6.75 -4.58 22.26
N ALA A 83 -7.53 -4.14 21.26
CA ALA A 83 -7.00 -3.42 20.11
C ALA A 83 -6.36 -2.07 20.51
N ALA A 84 -6.94 -1.36 21.48
CA ALA A 84 -6.36 -0.14 22.01
C ALA A 84 -5.03 -0.40 22.73
N ALA A 85 -4.94 -1.46 23.53
CA ALA A 85 -3.69 -1.83 24.20
C ALA A 85 -2.56 -2.16 23.20
N VAL A 86 -2.85 -2.96 22.16
CA VAL A 86 -1.90 -3.24 21.08
C VAL A 86 -1.43 -1.96 20.39
N ALA A 87 -2.32 -0.97 20.24
CA ALA A 87 -1.94 0.30 19.65
C ALA A 87 -0.90 1.05 20.48
N GLU A 88 -1.05 1.09 21.80
CA GLU A 88 -0.03 1.70 22.67
C GLU A 88 1.33 1.00 22.53
N ASP A 89 1.36 -0.34 22.56
CA ASP A 89 2.61 -1.11 22.44
C ASP A 89 3.33 -0.83 21.10
N VAL A 90 2.59 -0.74 20.00
CA VAL A 90 3.16 -0.47 18.66
C VAL A 90 3.79 0.91 18.58
N PHE A 91 3.26 1.91 19.29
CA PHE A 91 3.87 3.24 19.35
C PHE A 91 5.23 3.25 20.08
N GLU A 92 5.61 2.19 20.79
CA GLU A 92 6.87 2.09 21.55
C GLU A 92 7.94 1.17 20.92
N GLY A 93 7.61 0.41 19.85
CA GLY A 93 8.47 -0.66 19.30
C GLY A 93 9.30 -0.32 18.04
N ALA A 94 10.12 -1.30 17.59
CA ALA A 94 10.91 -1.26 16.34
C ALA A 94 10.28 -2.11 15.21
N PHE A 95 10.40 -1.71 13.93
CA PHE A 95 9.58 -2.28 12.84
C PHE A 95 10.24 -2.32 11.42
N HIS A 96 9.72 -3.16 10.51
CA HIS A 96 10.19 -3.41 9.12
C HIS A 96 9.14 -3.06 8.03
N PRO A 97 9.22 -1.89 7.37
CA PRO A 97 8.16 -1.40 6.47
C PRO A 97 8.25 -1.81 5.00
N HIS A 98 7.09 -1.86 4.32
CA HIS A 98 6.97 -2.05 2.86
C HIS A 98 6.01 -1.02 2.22
N VAL A 99 6.35 -0.45 1.05
CA VAL A 99 5.49 0.53 0.32
C VAL A 99 4.69 -0.20 -0.75
N SER A 100 3.39 0.08 -0.84
CA SER A 100 2.56 -0.32 -1.98
C SER A 100 2.43 0.82 -2.98
N LEU A 101 2.82 0.60 -4.25
CA LEU A 101 2.75 1.61 -5.33
C LEU A 101 1.61 1.35 -6.34
N ALA A 102 1.27 0.09 -6.56
CA ALA A 102 0.21 -0.34 -7.47
C ALA A 102 -0.28 -1.74 -7.09
N TYR A 103 -1.52 -2.06 -7.44
CA TYR A 103 -2.06 -3.41 -7.32
C TYR A 103 -2.30 -4.00 -8.72
N ALA A 104 -1.91 -5.26 -8.91
CA ALA A 104 -2.31 -6.01 -10.10
C ALA A 104 -3.81 -6.32 -10.03
N ASN A 105 -4.57 -5.88 -11.03
CA ASN A 105 -6.04 -6.01 -11.02
C ASN A 105 -6.54 -7.16 -11.90
N ARG A 106 -5.63 -7.87 -12.56
CA ARG A 106 -5.89 -9.07 -13.35
C ARG A 106 -4.61 -9.86 -13.58
N ALA A 107 -4.75 -11.03 -14.19
CA ALA A 107 -3.62 -11.73 -14.79
C ALA A 107 -3.16 -11.02 -16.07
N ALA A 108 -1.86 -10.73 -16.15
CA ALA A 108 -1.18 -10.16 -17.31
C ALA A 108 0.26 -10.67 -17.35
N PRO A 109 0.90 -10.77 -18.53
CA PRO A 109 2.31 -11.14 -18.63
C PRO A 109 3.20 -10.23 -17.79
N ILE A 110 4.14 -10.80 -17.02
CA ILE A 110 5.06 -10.00 -16.20
C ILE A 110 5.92 -9.07 -17.07
N THR A 111 6.12 -9.40 -18.34
CA THR A 111 6.88 -8.62 -19.32
C THR A 111 6.26 -7.26 -19.59
N ASP A 112 4.93 -7.13 -19.50
CA ASP A 112 4.24 -5.87 -19.74
C ASP A 112 4.49 -4.91 -18.57
N VAL A 113 4.41 -5.45 -17.34
CA VAL A 113 4.75 -4.72 -16.11
C VAL A 113 6.23 -4.37 -16.09
N ALA A 114 7.11 -5.32 -16.40
CA ALA A 114 8.55 -5.10 -16.45
C ALA A 114 8.93 -4.06 -17.51
N GLY A 115 8.32 -4.10 -18.70
CA GLY A 115 8.53 -3.13 -19.77
C GLY A 115 8.16 -1.71 -19.37
N ALA A 116 7.01 -1.51 -18.72
CA ALA A 116 6.59 -0.20 -18.21
C ALA A 116 7.54 0.36 -17.13
N LEU A 117 8.14 -0.53 -16.35
CA LEU A 117 9.03 -0.17 -15.24
C LEU A 117 10.49 0.01 -15.68
N ALA A 118 10.89 -0.58 -16.80
CA ALA A 118 12.26 -0.63 -17.29
C ALA A 118 12.78 0.67 -17.96
N ASP A 119 12.02 1.77 -17.97
CA ASP A 119 12.47 3.04 -18.57
C ASP A 119 13.84 3.49 -17.98
N PRO A 120 14.92 3.45 -18.79
CA PRO A 120 16.28 3.73 -18.33
C PRO A 120 16.54 5.22 -18.07
N ALA A 121 15.62 6.12 -18.44
CA ALA A 121 15.71 7.55 -18.14
C ALA A 121 15.31 7.89 -16.69
N ARG A 122 14.90 6.90 -15.88
CA ARG A 122 14.57 7.09 -14.47
C ARG A 122 15.83 7.28 -13.62
N GLU A 123 16.26 8.53 -13.46
CA GLU A 123 17.10 8.89 -12.32
C GLU A 123 16.30 8.72 -11.03
N ALA A 124 16.69 7.74 -10.21
CA ALA A 124 16.19 7.64 -8.84
C ALA A 124 16.83 8.76 -8.02
N SER A 125 16.18 9.91 -7.94
CA SER A 125 16.49 10.90 -6.93
C SER A 125 16.17 10.29 -5.57
N GLY A 126 17.19 10.10 -4.73
CA GLY A 126 16.97 9.74 -3.34
C GLY A 126 16.11 10.82 -2.68
N VAL A 127 14.99 10.43 -2.06
CA VAL A 127 14.13 11.34 -1.32
C VAL A 127 14.21 10.96 0.16
N GLU A 128 14.65 11.91 0.99
CA GLU A 128 14.46 11.81 2.43
C GLU A 128 13.00 12.14 2.74
N VAL A 129 12.27 11.15 3.27
CA VAL A 129 10.91 11.34 3.77
C VAL A 129 10.88 11.12 5.27
N ARG A 130 10.06 11.88 5.97
CA ARG A 130 9.80 11.72 7.41
C ARG A 130 8.40 11.17 7.59
N PRO A 131 8.23 9.84 7.61
CA PRO A 131 6.91 9.27 7.71
C PRO A 131 6.40 9.34 9.15
N THR A 132 5.08 9.43 9.29
CA THR A 132 4.38 9.45 10.57
C THR A 132 3.69 8.10 10.78
N LEU A 133 3.84 7.50 11.95
CA LEU A 133 3.09 6.29 12.30
C LEU A 133 1.63 6.66 12.58
N ALA A 134 0.70 6.03 11.87
CA ALA A 134 -0.73 6.27 11.98
C ALA A 134 -1.49 4.99 12.34
N HIS A 135 -2.27 5.03 13.41
CA HIS A 135 -3.34 4.07 13.67
C HIS A 135 -4.57 4.51 12.88
N LEU A 136 -5.14 3.60 12.10
CA LEU A 136 -6.20 3.94 11.15
C LEU A 136 -7.23 2.82 11.01
N GLU A 137 -8.41 3.25 10.58
CA GLU A 137 -9.51 2.39 10.19
C GLU A 137 -9.57 2.38 8.66
N GLN A 138 -9.21 1.24 8.06
CA GLN A 138 -9.21 1.07 6.61
C GLN A 138 -10.43 0.34 6.10
N THR A 139 -10.84 0.71 4.90
CA THR A 139 -11.94 0.15 4.13
C THR A 139 -11.46 -0.17 2.72
N CYS A 140 -12.06 -1.19 2.10
CA CYS A 140 -11.84 -1.53 0.71
C CYS A 140 -13.17 -1.45 -0.05
N ALA A 141 -13.21 -0.61 -1.09
CA ALA A 141 -14.33 -0.50 -2.01
C ALA A 141 -13.78 -0.18 -3.41
N ASP A 142 -14.40 -0.73 -4.45
CA ASP A 142 -14.11 -0.43 -5.86
C ASP A 142 -12.61 -0.44 -6.20
N HIS A 143 -11.93 -1.54 -5.86
CA HIS A 143 -10.49 -1.72 -6.12
C HIS A 143 -9.60 -0.63 -5.50
N LEU A 144 -10.05 -0.04 -4.39
CA LEU A 144 -9.31 0.97 -3.67
C LEU A 144 -9.37 0.74 -2.16
N TYR A 145 -8.20 0.75 -1.55
CA TYR A 145 -8.09 0.95 -0.12
C TYR A 145 -8.13 2.45 0.20
N SER A 146 -9.00 2.81 1.11
CA SER A 146 -9.08 4.14 1.71
C SER A 146 -9.19 4.02 3.22
N TRP A 147 -8.88 5.08 3.95
CA TRP A 147 -8.92 5.01 5.41
C TRP A 147 -9.26 6.33 6.08
N ARG A 148 -9.65 6.20 7.34
CA ARG A 148 -9.75 7.29 8.31
C ARG A 148 -8.63 7.14 9.34
N VAL A 149 -7.88 8.22 9.56
CA VAL A 149 -6.85 8.27 10.61
C VAL A 149 -7.53 8.38 11.97
N LEU A 150 -7.13 7.51 12.91
CA LEU A 150 -7.59 7.52 14.30
C LEU A 150 -6.60 8.25 15.21
N ARG A 151 -5.30 8.00 15.02
CA ARG A 151 -4.20 8.62 15.78
C ARG A 151 -2.92 8.62 14.95
N THR A 152 -2.03 9.59 15.19
CA THR A 152 -0.66 9.62 14.66
C THR A 152 0.37 9.78 15.78
N THR A 153 1.64 9.44 15.51
CA THR A 153 2.77 9.96 16.31
C THR A 153 2.87 11.49 16.12
N GLY A 154 3.29 12.19 17.18
CA GLY A 154 3.65 13.62 17.13
C GLY A 154 5.04 13.86 16.58
#